data_AF-A0A7S3GQR1-F1
#
_entry.id   AF-A0A7S3GQR1-F1
#
_cell.length_a   1.000
_cell.length_b   1.000
_cell.length_c   1.000
_cell.angle_alpha   90.00
_cell.angle_beta   90.00
_cell.angle_gamma   90.00
#
_symmetry.space_group_name_H-M   'P 1'
#
loop_
_entity.id
_entity.type
_entity.pdbx_description
1 polymer ?
#
loop_
_entity_poly.entity_id
_entity_poly.type
_entity_poly.pdbx_seq_one_letter_code
_entity_poly.pdbx_strand_id
1 'polypeptide(L)'
;DRVWTFGPHIGRRGSFYCTHISACQRLPNGNTLVTMGPQGILVEVTPDGEEVWRYVSPVMILEGAVGYARQGDTRTSGRFSLFFGHRYAPNHPAFNGDGDQPRILTPGRYLEV
;
A
#
# COMPACT_ATOMS: atom_id res chain seq x y z
N ASP A 1 -8.58 -12.20 -24.96
CA ASP A 1 -9.16 -12.83 -23.76
C ASP A 1 -8.66 -12.19 -22.47
N ARG A 2 -9.50 -12.17 -21.42
CA ARG A 2 -9.15 -11.64 -20.09
C ARG A 2 -8.44 -12.72 -19.27
N VAL A 3 -7.19 -12.46 -18.88
CA VAL A 3 -6.36 -13.44 -18.14
C VAL A 3 -6.43 -13.32 -16.62
N TRP A 4 -6.83 -12.17 -16.09
CA TRP A 4 -7.03 -11.95 -14.65
C TRP A 4 -7.87 -10.70 -14.39
N THR A 5 -8.61 -10.67 -13.28
CA THR A 5 -9.27 -9.47 -12.76
C THR A 5 -9.46 -9.58 -11.25
N PHE A 6 -9.41 -8.45 -10.57
CA PHE A 6 -9.70 -8.34 -9.15
C PHE A 6 -10.46 -7.05 -8.89
N GLY A 7 -11.44 -7.14 -8.01
CA GLY A 7 -12.38 -6.08 -7.71
C GLY A 7 -13.58 -6.67 -6.98
N PRO A 8 -14.62 -5.88 -6.70
CA PRO A 8 -15.81 -6.41 -6.09
C PRO A 8 -16.41 -7.45 -7.05
N HIS A 9 -16.54 -8.69 -6.60
CA HIS A 9 -17.41 -9.64 -7.30
C HIS A 9 -18.80 -9.00 -7.40
N ILE A 10 -19.49 -9.22 -8.53
CA ILE A 10 -20.91 -8.86 -8.65
C ILE A 10 -21.63 -9.38 -7.39
N GLY A 11 -22.16 -8.48 -6.56
CA GLY A 11 -22.85 -8.83 -5.30
C GLY A 11 -22.08 -8.62 -3.99
N ARG A 12 -20.78 -8.29 -3.97
CA ARG A 12 -20.08 -7.90 -2.72
C ARG A 12 -20.36 -6.42 -2.41
N ARG A 13 -20.95 -6.12 -1.25
CA ARG A 13 -21.07 -4.75 -0.73
C ARG A 13 -19.73 -4.32 -0.10
N GLY A 14 -19.15 -3.23 -0.61
CA GLY A 14 -17.92 -2.62 -0.11
C GLY A 14 -17.32 -1.65 -1.13
N SER A 15 -16.63 -0.59 -0.66
CA SER A 15 -16.05 0.46 -1.50
C SER A 15 -14.65 0.06 -2.01
N PHE A 16 -14.56 -0.84 -3.00
CA PHE A 16 -13.33 -0.98 -3.80
C PHE A 16 -13.17 0.18 -4.81
N TYR A 17 -14.27 0.91 -5.05
CA TYR A 17 -14.27 2.11 -5.87
C TYR A 17 -13.37 3.17 -5.25
N CYS A 18 -12.50 3.73 -6.08
CA CYS A 18 -11.60 4.83 -5.74
C CYS A 18 -11.89 5.98 -6.69
N THR A 19 -12.25 7.14 -6.15
CA THR A 19 -12.59 8.33 -6.95
C THR A 19 -11.38 8.98 -7.60
N HIS A 20 -10.19 8.75 -7.06
CA HIS A 20 -8.91 9.30 -7.51
C HIS A 20 -7.77 8.40 -6.99
N ILE A 21 -6.55 8.58 -7.49
CA ILE A 21 -5.29 8.00 -6.96
C ILE A 21 -5.34 6.51 -6.64
N SER A 22 -4.96 5.66 -7.59
CA SER A 22 -4.98 4.20 -7.40
C SER A 22 -3.96 3.55 -8.32
N ALA A 23 -3.54 2.34 -7.96
CA ALA A 23 -2.57 1.59 -8.72
C ALA A 23 -2.70 0.09 -8.44
N CYS A 24 -2.07 -0.70 -9.30
CA CYS A 24 -1.81 -2.11 -9.01
C CYS A 24 -0.42 -2.50 -9.53
N GLN A 25 0.22 -3.45 -8.85
CA GLN A 25 1.53 -3.96 -9.19
C GLN A 25 1.54 -5.49 -9.01
N ARG A 26 1.85 -6.22 -10.08
CA ARG A 26 2.17 -7.65 -9.98
C ARG A 26 3.53 -7.81 -9.31
N LEU A 27 3.61 -8.64 -8.27
CA LEU A 27 4.82 -8.91 -7.51
C LEU A 27 5.52 -10.19 -8.02
N PRO A 28 6.83 -10.36 -7.77
CA PRO A 28 7.58 -11.53 -8.22
C PRO A 28 7.08 -12.88 -7.68
N ASN A 29 6.39 -12.88 -6.52
CA ASN A 29 5.76 -14.08 -5.95
C ASN A 29 4.43 -14.46 -6.64
N GLY A 30 4.01 -13.71 -7.67
CA GLY A 30 2.74 -13.92 -8.37
C GLY A 30 1.55 -13.18 -7.76
N ASN A 31 1.65 -12.62 -6.56
CA ASN A 31 0.58 -11.82 -5.95
C ASN A 31 0.47 -10.44 -6.60
N THR A 32 -0.62 -9.72 -6.34
CA THR A 32 -0.80 -8.33 -6.76
C THR A 32 -0.94 -7.42 -5.56
N LEU A 33 -0.10 -6.39 -5.49
CA LEU A 33 -0.32 -5.25 -4.61
C LEU A 33 -1.32 -4.30 -5.26
N VAL A 34 -2.37 -3.93 -4.55
CA VAL A 34 -3.42 -3.01 -4.99
C VAL A 34 -3.43 -1.81 -4.06
N THR A 35 -3.47 -0.61 -4.63
CA THR A 35 -3.61 0.65 -3.90
C THR A 35 -5.03 1.19 -4.02
N MET A 36 -5.72 1.27 -2.88
CA MET A 36 -6.99 1.95 -2.70
C MET A 36 -6.73 3.33 -2.10
N GLY A 37 -6.34 4.27 -2.95
CA GLY A 37 -5.70 5.50 -2.49
C GLY A 37 -6.58 6.43 -1.67
N PRO A 38 -7.85 6.74 -2.03
CA PRO A 38 -8.71 7.61 -1.21
C PRO A 38 -8.98 7.04 0.18
N GLN A 39 -8.92 5.72 0.30
CA GLN A 39 -9.07 5.01 1.56
C GLN A 39 -7.73 4.93 2.32
N GLY A 40 -6.59 5.18 1.68
CA GLY A 40 -5.27 5.04 2.30
C GLY A 40 -4.91 3.59 2.58
N ILE A 41 -5.38 2.67 1.75
CA ILE A 41 -5.22 1.23 1.98
C ILE A 41 -4.38 0.62 0.86
N LEU A 42 -3.45 -0.24 1.25
CA LEU A 42 -2.81 -1.19 0.34
C LEU A 42 -3.19 -2.61 0.74
N VAL A 43 -3.46 -3.45 -0.24
CA VAL A 43 -3.70 -4.88 -0.04
C VAL A 43 -2.83 -5.69 -0.98
N GLU A 44 -2.28 -6.80 -0.49
CA GLU A 44 -1.68 -7.82 -1.33
C GLU A 44 -2.68 -8.96 -1.51
N VAL A 45 -2.93 -9.33 -2.76
CA VAL A 45 -3.89 -10.39 -3.09
C VAL A 45 -3.25 -11.50 -3.91
N THR A 46 -3.64 -12.74 -3.63
CA THR A 46 -3.24 -13.91 -4.42
C THR A 46 -3.85 -13.87 -5.82
N PRO A 47 -3.38 -14.69 -6.78
CA PRO A 47 -4.04 -14.86 -8.08
C PRO A 47 -5.53 -15.24 -7.95
N ASP A 48 -5.89 -16.00 -6.91
CA ASP A 48 -7.27 -16.42 -6.61
C ASP A 48 -8.11 -15.31 -5.93
N GLY A 49 -7.50 -14.17 -5.60
CA GLY A 49 -8.18 -13.02 -5.02
C GLY A 49 -8.29 -13.03 -3.50
N GLU A 50 -7.50 -13.85 -2.81
CA GLU A 50 -7.40 -13.85 -1.35
C GLU A 50 -6.49 -12.72 -0.88
N GLU A 51 -6.93 -11.94 0.10
CA GLU A 51 -6.08 -10.92 0.73
C GLU A 51 -5.14 -11.57 1.74
N VAL A 52 -3.83 -11.46 1.50
CA VAL A 52 -2.77 -12.07 2.35
C VAL A 52 -1.99 -11.05 3.14
N TRP A 53 -2.14 -9.76 2.82
CA TRP A 53 -1.54 -8.67 3.57
C TRP A 53 -2.34 -7.38 3.38
N ARG A 54 -2.38 -6.55 4.42
CA ARG A 54 -3.03 -5.25 4.39
C ARG A 54 -2.18 -4.22 5.14
N TYR A 55 -2.10 -3.04 4.57
CA TYR A 55 -1.60 -1.85 5.21
C TYR A 55 -2.64 -0.74 5.15
N VAL A 56 -2.77 -0.02 6.26
CA VAL A 56 -3.61 1.16 6.38
C VAL A 56 -2.69 2.32 6.75
N SER A 57 -2.71 3.38 5.94
CA SER A 57 -1.94 4.59 6.23
C SER A 57 -2.30 5.13 7.62
N PRO A 58 -1.31 5.36 8.50
CA PRO A 58 -1.55 5.95 9.81
C PRO A 58 -1.76 7.46 9.71
N VAL A 59 -1.38 8.08 8.59
CA VAL A 59 -1.47 9.53 8.39
C VAL A 59 -2.87 9.89 7.97
N MET A 60 -3.49 10.82 8.71
CA MET A 60 -4.85 11.27 8.48
C MET A 60 -4.94 12.79 8.57
N ILE A 61 -5.80 13.38 7.75
CA ILE A 61 -6.20 14.78 7.93
C ILE A 61 -7.49 14.79 8.75
N LEU A 62 -7.40 15.36 9.95
CA LEU A 62 -8.51 15.59 10.86
C LEU A 62 -8.71 17.09 11.01
N GLU A 63 -9.87 17.60 10.60
CA GLU A 63 -10.24 19.02 10.76
C GLU A 63 -9.20 20.02 10.20
N GLY A 64 -8.49 19.64 9.13
CA GLY A 64 -7.46 20.47 8.50
C GLY A 64 -6.05 20.34 9.11
N ALA A 65 -5.88 19.52 10.15
CA ALA A 65 -4.59 19.20 10.74
C ALA A 65 -4.14 17.76 10.41
N VAL A 66 -2.82 17.54 10.38
CA VAL A 66 -2.25 16.19 10.24
C VAL A 66 -2.31 15.48 11.60
N GLY A 67 -2.94 14.31 11.64
CA GLY A 67 -2.95 13.38 12.75
C GLY A 67 -2.33 12.03 12.38
N TYR A 68 -2.01 11.24 13.40
CA TYR A 68 -1.40 9.93 13.25
C TYR A 68 -2.12 8.90 14.12
N ALA A 69 -2.56 7.80 13.51
CA ALA A 69 -3.05 6.64 14.21
C ALA A 69 -1.89 5.71 14.59
N ARG A 70 -1.99 5.05 15.75
CA ARG A 70 -1.07 3.98 16.15
C ARG A 70 -1.58 2.64 15.65
N GLN A 71 -0.66 1.67 15.55
CA GLN A 71 -1.05 0.31 15.23
C GLN A 71 -1.99 -0.24 16.30
N GLY A 72 -3.12 -0.81 15.88
CA GLY A 72 -4.16 -1.31 16.78
C GLY A 72 -5.27 -0.30 17.07
N ASP A 73 -5.08 0.98 16.74
CA ASP A 73 -6.13 1.98 16.90
C ASP A 73 -7.30 1.71 15.95
N THR A 74 -8.50 2.06 16.42
CA THR A 74 -9.69 2.05 15.56
C THR A 74 -9.69 3.31 14.71
N ARG A 75 -9.92 3.12 13.40
CA ARG A 75 -10.03 4.23 12.46
C ARG A 75 -11.40 4.90 12.61
N THR A 76 -11.42 6.08 13.21
CA THR A 76 -12.68 6.73 13.64
C THR A 76 -13.17 7.86 12.73
N SER A 77 -12.28 8.61 12.06
CA SER A 77 -12.66 9.69 11.12
C SER A 77 -11.44 10.21 10.34
N GLY A 78 -11.64 11.10 9.36
CA GLY A 78 -10.55 11.78 8.63
C GLY A 78 -10.34 11.33 7.18
N ARG A 79 -9.46 12.03 6.47
CA ARG A 79 -9.01 11.67 5.10
C ARG A 79 -7.66 10.99 5.18
N PHE A 80 -7.47 9.89 4.46
CA PHE A 80 -6.28 9.02 4.58
C PHE A 80 -5.56 8.82 3.25
N SER A 81 -5.75 9.75 2.30
CA SER A 81 -5.33 9.60 0.92
C SER A 81 -3.87 9.16 0.78
N LEU A 82 -3.65 8.09 0.03
CA LEU A 82 -2.35 7.57 -0.36
C LEU A 82 -2.27 7.53 -1.89
N PHE A 83 -1.21 8.08 -2.47
CA PHE A 83 -1.10 8.18 -3.92
C PHE A 83 -0.78 6.84 -4.58
N PHE A 84 0.32 6.22 -4.16
CA PHE A 84 0.86 5.00 -4.72
C PHE A 84 1.71 4.28 -3.67
N GLY A 85 1.73 2.94 -3.70
CA GLY A 85 2.75 2.16 -3.01
C GLY A 85 3.40 1.17 -3.96
N HIS A 86 4.73 1.10 -3.88
CA HIS A 86 5.53 0.11 -4.59
C HIS A 86 6.11 -0.87 -3.57
N ARG A 87 6.05 -2.16 -3.87
CA ARG A 87 6.73 -3.17 -3.06
C ARG A 87 7.89 -3.77 -3.84
N TYR A 88 9.06 -3.73 -3.22
CA TYR A 88 10.26 -4.37 -3.73
C TYR A 88 10.41 -5.75 -3.09
N ALA A 89 10.85 -6.74 -3.86
CA ALA A 89 11.21 -8.03 -3.31
C ALA A 89 12.44 -7.91 -2.39
N PRO A 90 12.60 -8.77 -1.37
CA PRO A 90 13.75 -8.69 -0.45
C PRO A 90 15.12 -8.77 -1.13
N ASN A 91 15.20 -9.40 -2.30
CA ASN A 91 16.40 -9.53 -3.13
C ASN A 91 16.54 -8.44 -4.21
N HIS A 92 15.76 -7.36 -4.13
CA HIS A 92 15.82 -6.29 -5.13
C HIS A 92 17.19 -5.60 -5.12
N PRO A 93 17.84 -5.34 -6.28
CA PRO A 93 19.21 -4.83 -6.33
C PRO A 93 19.43 -3.49 -5.60
N ALA A 94 18.38 -2.66 -5.45
CA ALA A 94 18.47 -1.42 -4.69
C ALA A 94 18.78 -1.61 -3.18
N PHE A 95 18.65 -2.84 -2.67
CA PHE A 95 19.00 -3.20 -1.30
C PHE A 95 20.43 -3.75 -1.18
N ASN A 96 21.09 -4.05 -2.29
CA ASN A 96 22.51 -4.35 -2.31
C ASN A 96 23.26 -3.07 -1.91
N GLY A 97 24.10 -3.11 -0.89
CA GLY A 97 24.99 -1.99 -0.58
C GLY A 97 26.24 -2.06 -1.44
N ASP A 98 27.32 -1.41 -0.99
CA ASP A 98 28.59 -1.44 -1.70
C ASP A 98 29.36 -2.73 -1.33
N GLY A 99 29.56 -3.61 -2.32
CA GLY A 99 30.23 -4.90 -2.12
C GLY A 99 29.38 -5.90 -1.33
N ASP A 100 29.98 -6.55 -0.32
CA ASP A 100 29.33 -7.60 0.50
C ASP A 100 28.46 -7.04 1.65
N GLN A 101 28.36 -5.71 1.80
CA GLN A 101 27.56 -5.09 2.87
C GLN A 101 26.16 -4.73 2.36
N PRO A 102 25.06 -5.14 3.02
CA PRO A 102 23.71 -4.69 2.67
C PRO A 102 23.58 -3.18 2.87
N ARG A 103 22.75 -2.52 2.06
CA ARG A 103 22.47 -1.09 2.23
C ARG A 103 21.71 -0.86 3.55
N ILE A 104 22.19 0.06 4.40
CA ILE A 104 21.49 0.47 5.62
C ILE A 104 20.26 1.30 5.22
N LEU A 105 19.06 0.78 5.53
CA LEU A 105 17.77 1.46 5.25
C LEU A 105 17.25 2.28 6.43
N THR A 106 18.03 2.41 7.50
CA THR A 106 17.68 3.28 8.63
C THR A 106 17.51 4.71 8.10
N PRO A 107 16.34 5.34 8.27
CA PRO A 107 16.15 6.72 7.85
C PRO A 107 17.22 7.60 8.51
N GLY A 108 18.01 8.29 7.70
CA GLY A 108 18.94 9.32 8.18
C GLY A 108 18.18 10.59 8.57
N ARG A 109 18.92 11.68 8.82
CA ARG A 109 18.27 13.01 8.91
C ARG A 109 17.52 13.28 7.61
N TYR A 110 16.39 14.00 7.68
CA TYR A 110 15.69 14.48 6.50
C TYR A 110 16.68 15.21 5.57
N LEU A 111 16.71 14.81 4.30
CA LEU A 111 17.56 15.42 3.28
C LEU A 111 16.92 16.68 2.68
N GLU A 112 15.63 16.89 2.92
CA GLU A 112 14.92 18.09 2.50
C GLU A 112 15.12 19.19 3.55
N VAL A 113 15.75 20.28 3.11
CA VAL A 113 15.91 21.56 3.83
C VAL A 113 15.07 22.60 3.09
#